data_AF-A0A3D2XNF8-F1
#
_entry.id   AF-A0A3D2XNF8-F1
#
_cell.length_a   1.000
_cell.length_b   1.000
_cell.length_c   1.000
_cell.angle_alpha   90.00
_cell.angle_beta   90.00
_cell.angle_gamma   90.00
#
_symmetry.space_group_name_H-M   'P 1'
#
loop_
_entity.id
_entity.type
_entity.pdbx_description
1 polymer ?
#
loop_
_entity_poly.entity_id
_entity_poly.type
_entity_poly.pdbx_seq_one_letter_code
_entity_poly.pdbx_strand_id
1 'polypeptide(L)'
;MGDVAMTVPVVTAFSQANPHCKVSILTKKQFTPLFHHLPEVSVIGVDFKTDYKGLYGLFKLAKKIKDLRVDVVADMHNVLRTKILRFLLPNVSFSTLDKGRSEKKQLIKGTVFKPLKTGVERYADVFRAFGLELSLSKPHFPQPLPLPKALKTHLKGCKKPYIGIAPFAAYTSKMYPIQQMKEVIS
;
A
#
# COMPACT_ATOMS: atom_id res chain seq x y z
N MET A 1 -3.69 3.10 -5.32
CA MET A 1 -4.46 2.94 -4.08
C MET A 1 -4.44 1.49 -3.65
N GLY A 2 -4.91 0.56 -4.49
CA GLY A 2 -4.92 -0.89 -4.20
C GLY A 2 -3.61 -1.41 -3.59
N ASP A 3 -2.47 -1.22 -4.27
CA ASP A 3 -1.17 -1.65 -3.75
C ASP A 3 -0.86 -1.12 -2.34
N VAL A 4 -1.15 0.17 -2.07
CA VAL A 4 -0.92 0.78 -0.75
C VAL A 4 -1.89 0.23 0.30
N ALA A 5 -3.16 -0.01 -0.08
CA ALA A 5 -4.12 -0.65 0.81
C ALA A 5 -3.68 -2.09 1.16
N MET A 6 -3.10 -2.81 0.21
CA MET A 6 -2.60 -4.17 0.43
C MET A 6 -1.36 -4.22 1.34
N THR A 7 -0.59 -3.14 1.46
CA THR A 7 0.53 -3.07 2.42
C THR A 7 0.07 -2.82 3.85
N VAL A 8 -1.12 -2.25 4.07
CA VAL A 8 -1.65 -1.94 5.41
C VAL A 8 -1.65 -3.14 6.35
N PRO A 9 -2.23 -4.31 6.01
CA PRO A 9 -2.22 -5.47 6.91
C PRO A 9 -0.80 -6.00 7.16
N VAL A 10 0.11 -5.85 6.19
CA VAL A 10 1.50 -6.29 6.32
C VAL A 10 2.26 -5.41 7.31
N VAL A 11 2.13 -4.09 7.20
CA VAL A 11 2.75 -3.17 8.15
C VAL A 11 2.12 -3.30 9.55
N THR A 12 0.81 -3.51 9.62
CA THR A 12 0.11 -3.76 10.89
C THR A 12 0.68 -4.98 11.59
N ALA A 13 0.77 -6.12 10.89
CA ALA A 13 1.35 -7.35 11.45
C ALA A 13 2.83 -7.18 11.83
N PHE A 14 3.60 -6.44 11.02
CA PHE A 14 5.00 -6.16 11.29
C PHE A 14 5.20 -5.33 12.56
N SER A 15 4.47 -4.22 12.71
CA SER A 15 4.55 -3.36 13.90
C SER A 15 4.16 -4.10 15.17
N GLN A 16 3.17 -5.00 15.09
CA GLN A 16 2.75 -5.82 16.23
C GLN A 16 3.78 -6.90 16.60
N ALA A 17 4.38 -7.55 15.60
CA ALA A 17 5.38 -8.60 15.82
C ALA A 17 6.75 -8.05 16.27
N ASN A 18 7.07 -6.80 15.88
CA ASN A 18 8.38 -6.18 16.12
C ASN A 18 8.22 -4.80 16.81
N PRO A 19 7.70 -4.75 18.05
CA PRO A 19 7.37 -3.47 18.73
C PRO A 19 8.61 -2.61 19.07
N HIS A 20 9.80 -3.20 19.03
CA HIS A 20 11.07 -2.50 19.22
C HIS A 20 11.55 -1.76 17.95
N CYS A 21 11.00 -2.10 16.78
CA CYS A 21 11.32 -1.43 15.52
C CYS A 21 10.50 -0.15 15.36
N LYS A 22 11.17 0.95 14.99
CA LYS A 22 10.49 2.19 14.58
C LYS A 22 10.18 2.14 13.09
N VAL A 23 8.92 2.27 12.73
CA VAL A 23 8.49 2.22 11.33
C VAL A 23 8.15 3.62 10.83
N SER A 24 8.73 3.99 9.69
CA SER A 24 8.33 5.19 8.94
C SER A 24 7.82 4.79 7.55
N ILE A 25 6.58 5.13 7.24
CA ILE A 25 5.97 4.86 5.93
C ILE A 25 6.04 6.10 5.06
N LEU A 26 6.68 5.97 3.90
CA LEU A 26 6.63 6.99 2.86
C LEU A 26 5.52 6.68 1.85
N THR A 27 4.47 7.50 1.80
CA THR A 27 3.34 7.29 0.87
C THR A 27 2.79 8.59 0.31
N LYS A 28 2.02 8.54 -0.77
CA LYS A 28 1.39 9.76 -1.30
C LYS A 28 0.48 10.38 -0.23
N LYS A 29 0.45 11.72 -0.11
CA LYS A 29 -0.37 12.44 0.90
C LYS A 29 -1.81 11.92 0.99
N GLN A 30 -2.47 11.69 -0.16
CA GLN A 30 -3.84 11.16 -0.25
C GLN A 30 -4.05 9.75 0.34
N PHE A 31 -2.99 8.98 0.57
CA PHE A 31 -3.04 7.62 1.11
C PHE A 31 -2.58 7.55 2.58
N THR A 32 -2.18 8.67 3.19
CA THR A 32 -1.82 8.70 4.61
C THR A 32 -2.96 8.21 5.52
N PRO A 33 -4.26 8.47 5.25
CA PRO A 33 -5.33 8.02 6.14
C PRO A 33 -5.48 6.49 6.22
N LEU A 34 -4.92 5.73 5.27
CA LEU A 34 -4.96 4.26 5.29
C LEU A 34 -4.19 3.64 6.46
N PHE A 35 -3.32 4.42 7.11
CA PHE A 35 -2.47 3.98 8.21
C PHE A 35 -2.85 4.62 9.55
N HIS A 36 -4.00 5.29 9.64
CA HIS A 36 -4.41 6.05 10.83
C HIS A 36 -4.53 5.21 12.11
N HIS A 37 -4.78 3.90 11.98
CA HIS A 37 -4.94 2.96 13.10
C HIS A 37 -3.61 2.47 13.67
N LEU A 38 -2.47 2.89 13.11
CA LEU A 38 -1.12 2.54 13.56
C LEU A 38 -0.44 3.77 14.19
N PRO A 39 -0.78 4.14 15.44
CA PRO A 39 -0.22 5.33 16.10
C PRO A 39 1.30 5.27 16.30
N GLU A 40 1.88 4.07 16.37
CA GLU A 40 3.31 3.82 16.49
C GLU A 40 4.09 4.03 15.18
N VAL A 41 3.39 4.14 14.06
CA VAL A 41 3.99 4.27 12.73
C VAL A 41 4.00 5.73 12.28
N SER A 42 5.19 6.23 11.92
CA SER A 42 5.35 7.58 11.38
C SER A 42 4.99 7.61 9.89
N VAL A 43 3.90 8.29 9.53
CA VAL A 43 3.43 8.35 8.13
C VAL A 43 3.86 9.66 7.46
N ILE A 44 4.76 9.55 6.47
CA ILE A 44 5.33 10.66 5.72
C ILE A 44 4.61 10.80 4.38
N GLY A 45 3.70 11.78 4.31
CA GLY A 45 2.98 12.14 3.09
C GLY A 45 3.88 12.87 2.08
N VAL A 46 4.04 12.30 0.89
CA VAL A 46 4.79 12.89 -0.23
C VAL A 46 3.87 13.34 -1.36
N ASP A 47 4.21 14.46 -1.99
CA ASP A 47 3.58 14.92 -3.22
C ASP A 47 4.62 14.96 -4.35
N PHE A 48 4.48 14.04 -5.30
CA PHE A 48 5.35 13.94 -6.47
C PHE A 48 4.96 14.91 -7.61
N LYS A 49 3.84 15.63 -7.48
CA LYS A 49 3.43 16.67 -8.43
C LYS A 49 3.97 18.04 -8.05
N THR A 50 4.26 18.26 -6.76
CA THR A 50 4.72 19.53 -6.22
C THR A 50 6.08 19.36 -5.52
N ASP A 51 6.08 19.03 -4.22
CA ASP A 51 7.23 19.04 -3.31
C ASP A 51 8.43 18.19 -3.77
N TYR A 52 8.15 17.06 -4.44
CA TYR A 52 9.13 16.07 -4.88
C TYR A 52 8.98 15.75 -6.38
N LYS A 53 8.76 16.78 -7.21
CA LYS A 53 8.66 16.64 -8.67
C LYS A 53 10.01 16.40 -9.34
N GLY A 54 10.04 15.45 -10.28
CA GLY A 54 11.22 15.17 -11.12
C GLY A 54 12.44 14.65 -10.36
N LEU A 55 13.61 14.71 -10.98
CA LEU A 55 14.86 14.23 -10.39
C LEU A 55 15.28 15.07 -9.17
N TYR A 56 15.23 16.40 -9.27
CA TYR A 56 15.52 17.29 -8.14
C TYR A 56 14.65 16.98 -6.91
N GLY A 57 13.36 16.71 -7.14
CA GLY A 57 12.46 16.26 -6.10
C GLY A 57 12.89 14.93 -5.46
N LEU A 58 13.38 13.96 -6.25
CA LEU A 58 13.91 12.71 -5.70
C LEU A 58 15.20 12.92 -4.89
N PHE A 59 16.08 13.85 -5.28
CA PHE A 59 17.25 14.23 -4.46
C PHE A 59 16.83 14.83 -3.12
N LYS A 60 15.86 15.75 -3.11
CA LYS A 60 15.28 16.32 -1.88
C LYS A 60 14.68 15.23 -1.00
N LEU A 61 13.99 14.26 -1.62
CA LEU A 61 13.40 13.13 -0.91
C LEU A 61 14.48 12.20 -0.32
N ALA A 62 15.54 11.91 -1.07
CA ALA A 62 16.67 11.12 -0.59
C ALA A 62 17.34 11.78 0.62
N LYS A 63 17.57 13.11 0.58
CA LYS A 63 18.07 13.87 1.73
C LYS A 63 17.15 13.71 2.95
N LYS A 64 15.83 13.87 2.77
CA LYS A 64 14.87 13.66 3.86
C LYS A 64 14.94 12.24 4.45
N ILE A 65 15.06 11.21 3.61
CA ILE A 65 15.21 9.81 4.07
C ILE A 65 16.51 9.64 4.86
N LYS A 66 17.61 10.25 4.41
CA LYS A 66 18.89 10.23 5.12
C LYS A 66 18.79 10.89 6.49
N ASP A 67 18.07 12.00 6.59
CA ASP A 67 17.88 12.74 7.84
C ASP A 67 17.06 11.95 8.89
N LEU A 68 16.26 10.97 8.44
CA LEU A 68 15.56 10.02 9.34
C LEU A 68 16.51 9.02 10.02
N ARG A 69 17.76 8.88 9.54
CA ARG A 69 18.75 7.93 10.06
C ARG A 69 18.20 6.51 10.15
N VAL A 70 17.59 6.04 9.07
CA VAL A 70 17.04 4.68 8.98
C VAL A 70 18.16 3.65 8.83
N ASP A 71 18.00 2.50 9.49
CA ASP A 71 18.92 1.37 9.35
C ASP A 71 18.73 0.64 8.00
N VAL A 72 17.47 0.46 7.61
CA VAL A 72 17.07 -0.28 6.42
C VAL A 72 15.86 0.35 5.72
N VAL A 73 15.68 0.07 4.42
CA VAL A 73 14.53 0.50 3.62
C VAL A 73 13.87 -0.69 2.93
N ALA A 74 12.58 -0.88 3.24
CA ALA A 74 11.73 -1.87 2.60
C ALA A 74 10.97 -1.25 1.40
N ASP A 75 11.46 -1.46 0.18
CA ASP A 75 10.81 -0.96 -1.05
C ASP A 75 9.70 -1.89 -1.53
N MET A 76 8.47 -1.57 -1.14
CA MET A 76 7.24 -2.29 -1.54
C MET A 76 6.83 -2.05 -2.99
N HIS A 77 7.48 -1.17 -3.75
CA HIS A 77 7.04 -0.83 -5.11
C HIS A 77 7.97 -1.32 -6.20
N ASN A 78 9.29 -1.31 -6.00
CA ASN A 78 10.30 -1.69 -6.98
C ASN A 78 9.99 -1.07 -8.38
N VAL A 79 9.92 0.26 -8.43
CA VAL A 79 9.63 1.08 -9.62
C VAL A 79 10.80 2.01 -9.91
N LEU A 80 10.80 2.67 -11.08
CA LEU A 80 11.91 3.53 -11.49
C LEU A 80 12.29 4.58 -10.44
N ARG A 81 11.30 5.27 -9.85
CA ARG A 81 11.56 6.30 -8.82
C ARG A 81 12.24 5.72 -7.58
N THR A 82 11.82 4.54 -7.11
CA THR A 82 12.41 3.92 -5.93
C THR A 82 13.80 3.33 -6.23
N LYS A 83 14.04 2.88 -7.46
CA LYS A 83 15.38 2.51 -7.95
C LYS A 83 16.33 3.72 -7.97
N ILE A 84 15.85 4.89 -8.39
CA ILE A 84 16.64 6.14 -8.33
C ILE A 84 16.93 6.48 -6.86
N LEU A 85 15.94 6.42 -5.96
CA LEU A 85 16.18 6.68 -4.53
C LEU A 85 17.23 5.74 -3.94
N ARG A 86 17.19 4.45 -4.28
CA ARG A 86 18.21 3.48 -3.87
C ARG A 86 19.60 3.86 -4.38
N PHE A 87 19.71 4.30 -5.63
CA PHE A 87 20.98 4.80 -6.17
C PHE A 87 21.49 6.04 -5.42
N LEU A 88 20.58 6.93 -4.98
CA LEU A 88 20.91 8.12 -4.20
C LEU A 88 21.20 7.84 -2.71
N LEU A 89 21.01 6.60 -2.25
CA LEU A 89 21.15 6.17 -0.86
C LEU A 89 22.06 4.92 -0.76
N PRO A 90 23.32 4.98 -1.23
CA PRO A 90 24.18 3.80 -1.36
C PRO A 90 24.55 3.14 -0.02
N ASN A 91 24.50 3.88 1.09
CA ASN A 91 24.87 3.39 2.42
C ASN A 91 23.69 2.84 3.23
N VAL A 92 22.50 2.75 2.62
CA VAL A 92 21.30 2.23 3.28
C VAL A 92 21.00 0.86 2.70
N SER A 93 20.71 -0.12 3.55
CA SER A 93 20.33 -1.46 3.08
C SER A 93 18.90 -1.45 2.53
N PHE A 94 18.70 -1.97 1.32
CA PHE A 94 17.39 -2.06 0.68
C PHE A 94 16.98 -3.51 0.47
N SER A 95 15.76 -3.84 0.89
CA SER A 95 15.03 -5.01 0.41
C SER A 95 13.95 -4.53 -0.54
N THR A 96 13.71 -5.25 -1.64
CA THR A 96 12.76 -4.81 -2.66
C THR A 96 11.79 -5.91 -3.05
N LEU A 97 10.55 -5.51 -3.33
CA LEU A 97 9.51 -6.42 -3.79
C LEU A 97 9.93 -7.19 -5.06
N ASP A 98 9.94 -8.53 -4.96
CA ASP A 98 9.91 -9.38 -6.14
C ASP A 98 8.48 -9.46 -6.69
N LYS A 99 8.30 -8.89 -7.89
CA LYS A 99 7.02 -8.84 -8.59
C LYS A 99 6.58 -10.18 -9.18
N GLY A 100 7.44 -11.21 -9.14
CA GLY A 100 7.16 -12.55 -9.68
C GLY A 100 6.94 -12.54 -11.18
N ARG A 101 7.67 -11.68 -11.92
CA ARG A 101 7.45 -11.47 -13.36
C ARG A 101 7.70 -12.75 -14.16
N SER A 102 8.73 -13.50 -13.80
CA SER A 102 9.07 -14.77 -14.46
C SER A 102 7.98 -15.81 -14.24
N GLU A 103 7.54 -16.00 -12.99
CA GLU A 103 6.47 -16.95 -12.63
C GLU A 103 5.15 -16.61 -13.31
N LYS A 104 4.76 -15.32 -13.33
CA LYS A 104 3.57 -14.84 -14.06
C LYS A 104 3.66 -15.14 -15.55
N LYS A 105 4.84 -14.95 -16.16
CA LYS A 105 5.08 -15.26 -17.57
C LYS A 105 4.93 -16.75 -17.85
N GLN A 106 5.46 -17.62 -16.98
CA GLN A 106 5.31 -19.07 -17.09
C GLN A 106 3.85 -19.51 -16.96
N LEU A 107 3.10 -18.92 -16.02
CA LEU A 107 1.69 -19.21 -15.82
C LEU A 107 0.86 -18.82 -17.06
N ILE A 108 1.06 -17.61 -17.59
CA ILE A 108 0.35 -17.13 -18.79
C ILE A 108 0.67 -17.99 -20.03
N LYS A 109 1.91 -18.47 -20.14
CA LYS A 109 2.32 -19.38 -21.22
C LYS A 109 1.81 -20.81 -21.06
N GLY A 110 1.25 -21.16 -19.89
CA GLY A 110 0.85 -22.53 -19.57
C GLY A 110 2.01 -23.49 -19.28
N THR A 111 3.25 -23.01 -19.16
CA THR A 111 4.41 -23.89 -18.90
C THR A 111 4.43 -24.40 -17.46
N VAL A 112 3.98 -23.58 -16.52
CA VAL A 112 3.85 -23.95 -15.10
C VAL A 112 2.50 -23.44 -14.62
N PHE A 113 1.53 -24.34 -14.49
CA PHE A 113 0.16 -24.01 -14.13
C PHE A 113 -0.10 -24.29 -12.65
N LYS A 114 0.32 -23.35 -11.79
CA LYS A 114 0.11 -23.43 -10.33
C LYS A 114 -0.28 -22.09 -9.74
N PRO A 115 -0.97 -22.07 -8.59
CA PRO A 115 -1.21 -20.83 -7.84
C PRO A 115 0.11 -20.11 -7.52
N LEU A 116 0.16 -18.81 -7.79
CA LEU A 116 1.33 -17.99 -7.49
C LEU A 116 1.23 -17.39 -6.09
N LYS A 117 2.39 -17.12 -5.49
CA LYS A 117 2.48 -16.37 -4.23
C LYS A 117 1.72 -15.03 -4.35
N THR A 118 0.84 -14.77 -3.38
CA THR A 118 -0.03 -13.59 -3.35
C THR A 118 0.79 -12.29 -3.24
N GLY A 119 0.19 -11.16 -3.64
CA GLY A 119 0.85 -9.86 -3.51
C GLY A 119 1.17 -9.49 -2.05
N VAL A 120 0.26 -9.81 -1.14
CA VAL A 120 0.40 -9.54 0.30
C VAL A 120 1.59 -10.31 0.88
N GLU A 121 1.73 -11.59 0.53
CA GLU A 121 2.85 -12.42 0.97
C GLU A 121 4.19 -11.92 0.43
N ARG A 122 4.22 -11.45 -0.83
CA ARG A 122 5.42 -10.84 -1.42
C ARG A 122 5.83 -9.55 -0.73
N TYR A 123 4.88 -8.75 -0.21
CA TYR A 123 5.20 -7.60 0.63
C TYR A 123 5.80 -8.04 1.97
N ALA A 124 5.29 -9.10 2.58
CA ALA A 124 5.87 -9.66 3.81
C ALA A 124 7.31 -10.16 3.59
N ASP A 125 7.59 -10.79 2.45
CA ASP A 125 8.94 -11.23 2.10
C ASP A 125 9.97 -10.09 2.07
N VAL A 126 9.54 -8.85 1.76
CA VAL A 126 10.44 -7.68 1.79
C VAL A 126 10.96 -7.44 3.21
N PHE A 127 10.10 -7.59 4.24
CA PHE A 127 10.51 -7.51 5.64
C PHE A 127 11.35 -8.72 6.07
N ARG A 128 10.92 -9.94 5.69
CA ARG A 128 11.63 -11.17 6.05
C ARG A 128 13.05 -11.24 5.49
N ALA A 129 13.31 -10.58 4.37
CA ALA A 129 14.66 -10.47 3.81
C ALA A 129 15.66 -9.77 4.74
N PHE A 130 15.19 -9.03 5.75
CA PHE A 130 16.03 -8.46 6.81
C PHE A 130 16.21 -9.39 8.02
N GLY A 131 15.76 -10.65 7.93
CA GLY A 131 15.80 -11.60 9.05
C GLY A 131 14.74 -11.35 10.11
N LEU A 132 13.73 -10.53 9.82
CA LEU A 132 12.66 -10.17 10.75
C LEU A 132 11.51 -11.17 10.67
N GLU A 133 10.99 -11.58 11.83
CA GLU A 133 9.84 -12.48 11.89
C GLU A 133 8.55 -11.73 11.51
N LEU A 134 7.79 -12.34 10.59
CA LEU A 134 6.52 -11.80 10.13
C LEU A 134 5.60 -12.92 9.63
N SER A 135 4.47 -13.11 10.32
CA SER A 135 3.41 -14.03 9.92
C SER A 135 2.13 -13.27 9.59
N LEU A 136 1.50 -13.62 8.47
CA LEU A 136 0.22 -13.05 8.03
C LEU A 136 -0.96 -13.99 8.28
N SER A 137 -0.74 -15.10 8.99
CA SER A 137 -1.75 -16.14 9.25
C SER A 137 -2.96 -15.64 10.06
N LYS A 138 -2.77 -14.59 10.86
CA LYS A 138 -3.81 -13.98 11.70
C LYS A 138 -3.87 -12.47 11.42
N PRO A 139 -4.58 -12.03 10.36
CA PRO A 139 -4.66 -10.61 10.04
C PRO A 139 -5.42 -9.84 11.12
N HIS A 140 -4.88 -8.69 11.52
CA HIS A 140 -5.58 -7.73 12.35
C HIS A 140 -6.21 -6.65 11.47
N PHE A 141 -7.52 -6.45 11.60
CA PHE A 141 -8.24 -5.39 10.89
C PHE A 141 -8.59 -4.26 11.86
N PRO A 142 -8.44 -2.99 11.44
CA PRO A 142 -8.79 -1.87 12.29
C PRO A 142 -10.29 -1.84 12.57
N GLN A 143 -10.65 -1.27 13.72
CA GLN A 143 -12.05 -1.02 14.04
C GLN A 143 -12.68 -0.06 13.02
N PRO A 144 -13.97 -0.24 12.68
CA PRO A 144 -14.67 0.67 11.79
C PRO A 144 -14.59 2.12 12.29
N LEU A 145 -14.26 3.04 11.39
CA LEU A 145 -14.25 4.46 11.70
C LEU A 145 -15.67 4.96 12.00
N PRO A 146 -15.84 5.86 12.99
CA PRO A 146 -17.13 6.49 13.22
C PRO A 146 -17.53 7.33 12.00
N LEU A 147 -18.81 7.26 11.62
CA LEU A 147 -19.30 8.07 10.52
C LEU A 147 -19.12 9.57 10.83
N PRO A 148 -18.53 10.36 9.91
CA PRO A 148 -18.49 11.82 9.99
C PRO A 148 -19.89 12.42 10.16
N LYS A 149 -20.02 13.52 10.91
CA LYS A 149 -21.30 14.20 11.15
C LYS A 149 -22.05 14.54 9.84
N ALA A 150 -21.32 15.00 8.83
CA ALA A 150 -21.89 15.29 7.51
C ALA A 150 -22.57 14.06 6.88
N LEU A 151 -21.90 12.90 6.90
CA LEU A 151 -22.46 11.65 6.39
C LEU A 151 -23.62 11.14 7.24
N LYS A 152 -23.56 11.30 8.56
CA LYS A 152 -24.69 10.96 9.43
C LYS A 152 -25.95 11.73 9.06
N THR A 153 -25.85 13.00 8.65
CA THR A 153 -27.01 13.78 8.20
C THR A 153 -27.59 13.24 6.90
N HIS A 154 -26.76 12.86 5.93
CA HIS A 154 -27.22 12.28 4.66
C HIS A 154 -27.76 10.85 4.79
N LEU A 155 -27.29 10.10 5.79
CA LEU A 155 -27.67 8.73 6.07
C LEU A 155 -28.67 8.63 7.25
N LYS A 156 -29.31 9.75 7.64
CA LYS A 156 -30.36 9.72 8.67
C LYS A 156 -31.69 9.31 8.04
N GLY A 157 -32.46 8.49 8.76
CA GLY A 157 -33.87 8.23 8.48
C GLY A 157 -34.19 7.04 7.59
N CYS A 158 -33.20 6.30 7.07
CA CYS A 158 -33.50 5.05 6.36
C CYS A 158 -33.68 3.90 7.36
N LYS A 159 -34.84 3.21 7.27
CA LYS A 159 -35.10 1.98 8.05
C LYS A 159 -34.45 0.73 7.44
N LYS A 160 -34.00 0.82 6.17
CA LYS A 160 -33.39 -0.30 5.44
C LYS A 160 -31.85 -0.24 5.54
N PRO A 161 -31.16 -1.39 5.43
CA PRO A 161 -29.70 -1.42 5.33
C PRO A 161 -29.19 -0.59 4.15
N TYR A 162 -28.02 0.01 4.31
CA TYR A 162 -27.31 0.72 3.24
C TYR A 162 -26.43 -0.25 2.45
N ILE A 163 -26.45 -0.12 1.12
CA ILE A 163 -25.54 -0.85 0.21
C ILE A 163 -24.60 0.16 -0.42
N GLY A 164 -23.29 -0.02 -0.22
CA GLY A 164 -22.26 0.81 -0.83
C GLY A 164 -21.83 0.24 -2.19
N ILE A 165 -21.81 1.08 -3.23
CA ILE A 165 -21.45 0.69 -4.60
C ILE A 165 -20.35 1.62 -5.12
N ALA A 166 -19.30 1.04 -5.71
CA ALA A 166 -18.19 1.77 -6.34
C ALA A 166 -18.10 1.40 -7.82
N PRO A 167 -18.93 2.00 -8.70
CA PRO A 167 -19.10 1.52 -10.08
C PRO A 167 -18.00 1.98 -11.05
N PHE A 168 -17.07 2.81 -10.57
CA PHE A 168 -16.04 3.45 -11.40
C PHE A 168 -14.67 2.82 -11.22
N ALA A 169 -13.92 2.72 -12.32
CA ALA A 169 -12.53 2.32 -12.35
C ALA A 169 -11.74 3.27 -13.26
N ALA A 170 -10.41 3.24 -13.16
CA ALA A 170 -9.55 4.10 -13.99
C ALA A 170 -9.60 3.75 -15.50
N TYR A 171 -10.03 2.54 -15.84
CA TYR A 171 -10.17 2.07 -17.21
C TYR A 171 -11.59 1.55 -17.43
N THR A 172 -12.20 1.91 -18.56
CA THR A 172 -13.56 1.49 -18.93
C THR A 172 -13.70 -0.03 -19.03
N SER A 173 -12.66 -0.73 -19.48
CA SER A 173 -12.62 -2.20 -19.52
C SER A 173 -12.64 -2.88 -18.15
N LYS A 174 -12.48 -2.11 -17.06
CA LYS A 174 -12.60 -2.57 -15.68
C LYS A 174 -13.85 -2.04 -14.99
N MET A 175 -14.78 -1.45 -15.73
CA MET A 175 -16.05 -0.96 -15.23
C MET A 175 -17.18 -1.90 -15.65
N TYR A 176 -18.11 -2.15 -14.73
CA TYR A 176 -19.39 -2.75 -15.10
C TYR A 176 -20.14 -1.75 -16.00
N PRO A 177 -20.76 -2.19 -17.12
CA PRO A 177 -21.48 -1.29 -18.02
C PRO A 177 -22.48 -0.40 -17.28
N ILE A 178 -22.47 0.90 -17.60
CA ILE A 178 -23.26 1.91 -16.87
C ILE A 178 -24.76 1.59 -16.90
N GLN A 179 -25.28 1.11 -18.04
CA GLN A 179 -26.70 0.76 -18.14
C GLN A 179 -27.07 -0.42 -17.25
N GLN A 180 -26.22 -1.45 -17.20
CA GLN A 180 -26.44 -2.58 -16.31
C GLN A 180 -26.29 -2.19 -14.83
N MET A 181 -25.38 -1.27 -14.51
CA MET A 181 -25.27 -0.74 -13.14
C MET A 181 -26.56 0.00 -12.72
N LYS A 182 -27.26 0.66 -13.65
CA LYS A 182 -28.56 1.29 -13.35
C LYS A 182 -29.61 0.25 -12.98
N GLU A 183 -29.67 -0.87 -13.70
CA GLU A 183 -30.58 -1.99 -13.39
C GLU A 183 -30.29 -2.62 -12.02
N VAL A 184 -29.03 -2.61 -11.57
CA VAL A 184 -28.65 -3.11 -10.23
C VAL A 184 -29.11 -2.19 -9.10
N ILE A 185 -29.18 -0.87 -9.33
CA ILE A 185 -29.50 0.11 -8.29
C ILE A 185 -30.95 0.59 -8.29
N SER A 186 -31.72 0.24 -9.32
CA SER A 186 -33.17 0.48 -9.43
C SER A 186 -33.96 -0.44 -8.52
#